data_AF-A0AA95LS79-F1
#
_entry.id   AF-A0AA95LS79-F1
#
_cell.length_a   1.000
_cell.length_b   1.000
_cell.length_c   1.000
_cell.angle_alpha   90.00
_cell.angle_beta   90.00
_cell.angle_gamma   90.00
#
_symmetry.space_group_name_H-M   'P 1'
#
loop_
_entity.id
_entity.type
_entity.pdbx_description
1 polymer ?
#
loop_
_entity_poly.entity_id
_entity_poly.type
_entity_poly.pdbx_seq_one_letter_code
_entity_poly.pdbx_strand_id
1 'polypeptide(L)'
;MKKVAITEQEFKEAVSITKQEKENFKARQFTEKEVEMYHMKKFIHVYRLYELGIQAECYRQINEFRLSIGYKEWKGHRSLSRLWNKPFDSLEWKYCDDWDW
;
A
#
# COMPACT_ATOMS: atom_id res chain seq x y z
N MET A 1 10.19 22.19 -0.27
CA MET A 1 8.76 21.84 -0.42
C MET A 1 8.04 22.22 0.86
N LYS A 2 6.87 22.87 0.80
CA LYS A 2 6.06 23.12 2.01
C LYS A 2 5.62 21.77 2.57
N LYS A 3 5.88 21.49 3.85
CA LYS A 3 5.30 20.36 4.57
C LYS A 3 3.78 20.54 4.57
N VAL A 4 3.07 19.82 3.71
CA VAL A 4 1.62 19.72 3.79
C VAL A 4 1.34 18.70 4.88
N ALA A 5 0.89 19.18 6.05
CA ALA A 5 0.38 18.31 7.09
C ALA A 5 -0.94 17.74 6.59
N ILE A 6 -0.95 16.45 6.25
CA ILE A 6 -2.18 15.71 5.96
C ILE A 6 -2.84 15.30 7.27
N THR A 7 -4.15 15.46 7.36
CA THR A 7 -4.94 14.96 8.48
C THR A 7 -5.11 13.44 8.40
N GLU A 8 -5.46 12.79 9.51
CA GLU A 8 -5.75 11.35 9.51
C GLU A 8 -6.89 11.00 8.55
N GLN A 9 -7.89 11.87 8.44
CA GLN A 9 -9.03 11.68 7.54
C GLN A 9 -8.60 11.75 6.07
N GLU A 10 -7.85 12.78 5.67
CA GLU A 10 -7.33 12.91 4.31
C GLU A 10 -6.41 11.73 3.97
N PHE A 11 -5.63 11.24 4.93
CA PHE A 11 -4.79 10.06 4.72
C PHE A 11 -5.65 8.80 4.47
N LYS A 12 -6.68 8.57 5.29
CA LYS A 12 -7.63 7.46 5.10
C LYS A 12 -8.31 7.51 3.73
N GLU A 13 -8.73 8.70 3.30
CA GLU A 13 -9.32 8.90 1.97
C GLU A 13 -8.30 8.63 0.86
N ALA A 14 -7.09 9.13 1.00
CA ALA A 14 -6.01 8.94 0.03
C ALA A 14 -5.59 7.48 -0.14
N VAL A 15 -5.64 6.65 0.92
CA VAL A 15 -5.32 5.21 0.86
C VAL A 15 -6.51 4.31 0.52
N SER A 16 -7.74 4.85 0.54
CA SER A 16 -8.95 4.10 0.23
C SER A 16 -9.07 3.76 -1.25
N ILE A 17 -9.68 2.61 -1.56
CA ILE A 17 -9.94 2.22 -2.96
C ILE A 17 -11.18 2.93 -3.48
N THR A 18 -10.97 3.68 -4.55
CA THR A 18 -12.01 4.38 -5.30
C THR A 18 -12.86 3.42 -6.12
N LYS A 19 -14.06 3.87 -6.54
CA LYS A 19 -14.92 3.09 -7.43
C LYS A 19 -14.23 2.76 -8.76
N GLN A 20 -13.49 3.71 -9.34
CA GLN A 20 -12.75 3.51 -10.58
C GLN A 20 -11.66 2.44 -10.45
N GLU A 21 -10.92 2.45 -9.33
CA GLU A 21 -9.92 1.40 -9.07
C GLU A 21 -10.56 0.02 -8.96
N LYS A 22 -11.73 -0.09 -8.30
CA LYS A 22 -12.49 -1.36 -8.25
C LYS A 22 -12.92 -1.84 -9.63
N GLU A 23 -13.38 -0.93 -10.49
CA GLU A 23 -13.75 -1.26 -11.87
C GLU A 23 -12.54 -1.72 -12.68
N ASN A 24 -11.39 -1.05 -12.50
CA ASN A 24 -10.13 -1.45 -13.13
C ASN A 24 -9.66 -2.83 -12.65
N PHE A 25 -9.77 -3.15 -11.36
CA PHE A 25 -9.44 -4.48 -10.84
C PHE A 25 -10.29 -5.57 -11.50
N LYS A 26 -11.60 -5.32 -11.67
CA LYS A 26 -12.51 -6.25 -12.35
C LYS A 26 -12.15 -6.40 -13.83
N ALA A 27 -11.96 -5.30 -14.54
CA ALA A 27 -11.62 -5.30 -15.96
C ALA A 27 -10.29 -6.02 -16.25
N ARG A 28 -9.34 -5.92 -15.33
CA ARG A 28 -8.00 -6.53 -15.44
C ARG A 28 -7.90 -7.89 -14.76
N GLN A 29 -9.01 -8.39 -14.22
CA GLN A 29 -9.11 -9.69 -13.54
C GLN A 29 -8.09 -9.85 -12.41
N PHE A 30 -7.93 -8.81 -11.57
CA PHE A 30 -7.05 -8.89 -10.42
C PHE A 30 -7.53 -9.97 -9.45
N THR A 31 -6.62 -10.83 -9.00
CA THR A 31 -6.87 -11.74 -7.89
C THR A 31 -6.96 -10.98 -6.57
N GLU A 32 -7.53 -11.61 -5.54
CA GLU A 32 -7.58 -11.02 -4.19
C GLU A 32 -6.21 -10.59 -3.68
N LYS A 33 -5.17 -11.37 -4.02
CA LYS A 33 -3.79 -11.07 -3.63
C LYS A 33 -3.25 -9.84 -4.33
N GLU A 34 -3.55 -9.69 -5.61
CA GLU A 34 -3.15 -8.53 -6.40
C GLU A 34 -3.83 -7.25 -5.89
N VAL A 35 -5.10 -7.36 -5.49
CA VAL A 35 -5.82 -6.27 -4.81
C VAL A 35 -5.15 -5.95 -3.47
N GLU A 36 -4.84 -6.94 -2.63
CA GLU A 36 -4.10 -6.73 -1.37
C GLU A 36 -2.79 -5.97 -1.62
N MET A 37 -1.98 -6.42 -2.58
CA MET A 37 -0.70 -5.79 -2.90
C MET A 37 -0.86 -4.35 -3.40
N TYR A 38 -1.93 -4.08 -4.16
CA TYR A 38 -2.28 -2.73 -4.58
C TYR A 38 -2.57 -1.82 -3.38
N HIS A 39 -3.41 -2.27 -2.43
CA HIS A 39 -3.68 -1.53 -1.20
C HIS A 39 -2.38 -1.20 -0.45
N MET A 40 -1.46 -2.17 -0.34
CA MET A 40 -0.19 -1.98 0.37
C MET A 40 0.71 -0.98 -0.35
N LYS A 41 0.84 -1.08 -1.67
CA LYS A 41 1.60 -0.12 -2.47
C LYS A 41 1.01 1.29 -2.36
N LYS A 42 -0.31 1.40 -2.41
CA LYS A 42 -1.02 2.69 -2.28
C LYS A 42 -0.74 3.32 -0.93
N PHE A 43 -0.85 2.55 0.15
CA PHE A 43 -0.52 3.00 1.50
C PHE A 43 0.92 3.54 1.59
N ILE A 44 1.90 2.74 1.14
CA ILE A 44 3.32 3.11 1.19
C ILE A 44 3.59 4.37 0.35
N HIS A 45 2.98 4.45 -0.83
CA HIS A 45 3.13 5.60 -1.72
C HIS A 45 2.62 6.88 -1.05
N VAL A 46 1.40 6.87 -0.52
CA VAL A 46 0.81 8.02 0.18
C VAL A 46 1.65 8.37 1.41
N TYR A 47 2.06 7.37 2.20
CA TYR A 47 2.91 7.59 3.38
C TYR A 47 4.22 8.30 3.05
N ARG A 48 4.88 7.89 1.95
CA ARG A 48 6.11 8.50 1.45
C ARG A 48 5.87 9.89 0.85
N LEU A 49 4.77 10.07 0.13
CA LEU A 49 4.41 11.35 -0.51
C LEU A 49 4.24 12.47 0.53
N TYR A 50 3.68 12.14 1.70
CA TYR A 50 3.46 13.07 2.80
C TYR A 50 4.58 13.08 3.86
N GLU A 51 5.70 12.38 3.60
CA GLU A 51 6.87 12.33 4.50
C GLU A 51 6.51 12.02 5.98
N LEU A 52 5.56 11.10 6.20
CA LEU A 52 4.95 10.85 7.51
C LEU A 52 5.88 10.18 8.54
N GLY A 53 7.06 9.77 8.12
CA GLY A 53 8.07 9.14 8.98
C GLY A 53 9.02 8.25 8.20
N ILE A 54 9.76 7.42 8.95
CA ILE A 54 10.70 6.46 8.37
C ILE A 54 10.02 5.09 8.16
N GLN A 55 10.78 4.16 7.58
CA GLN A 55 10.26 2.86 7.17
C GLN A 55 9.72 2.03 8.34
N ALA A 56 10.33 2.12 9.53
CA ALA A 56 9.91 1.38 10.73
C ALA A 56 8.51 1.82 11.22
N GLU A 57 8.24 3.11 11.28
CA GLU A 57 6.91 3.64 11.62
C GLU A 57 5.88 3.27 10.56
N CYS A 58 6.26 3.30 9.28
CA CYS A 58 5.40 2.83 8.20
C CYS A 58 5.02 1.35 8.39
N TYR A 59 5.95 0.51 8.82
CA TYR A 59 5.68 -0.91 9.09
C TYR A 59 4.63 -1.13 10.18
N ARG A 60 4.68 -0.34 11.25
CA ARG A 60 3.66 -0.40 12.31
C ARG A 60 2.29 0.02 11.75
N GLN A 61 2.23 1.18 11.09
CA GLN A 61 0.96 1.75 10.61
C GLN A 61 0.34 0.94 9.46
N ILE A 62 1.16 0.35 8.59
CA ILE A 62 0.63 -0.49 7.50
C ILE A 62 0.04 -1.79 8.05
N ASN A 63 0.58 -2.36 9.13
CA ASN A 63 -0.01 -3.53 9.78
C ASN A 63 -1.35 -3.18 10.45
N GLU A 64 -1.44 -2.03 11.12
CA GLU A 64 -2.71 -1.50 11.64
C GLU A 64 -3.75 -1.30 10.52
N PHE A 65 -3.32 -0.72 9.40
CA PHE A 65 -4.16 -0.56 8.22
C PHE A 65 -4.61 -1.90 7.64
N ARG A 66 -3.71 -2.88 7.50
CA ARG A 66 -4.03 -4.23 7.01
C ARG A 66 -5.12 -4.89 7.84
N LEU A 67 -5.01 -4.85 9.16
CA LEU A 67 -6.04 -5.37 10.05
C LEU A 67 -7.38 -4.66 9.87
N SER A 68 -7.38 -3.34 9.73
CA SER A 68 -8.60 -2.54 9.54
C SER A 68 -9.38 -2.88 8.27
N ILE A 69 -8.70 -3.39 7.24
CA ILE A 69 -9.31 -3.79 5.96
C ILE A 69 -9.43 -5.32 5.81
N GLY A 70 -9.21 -6.08 6.89
CA GLY A 70 -9.44 -7.53 6.95
C GLY A 70 -8.26 -8.41 6.49
N TYR A 71 -7.07 -7.85 6.29
CA TYR A 71 -5.86 -8.62 5.97
C TYR A 71 -5.06 -8.96 7.23
N LYS A 72 -4.33 -10.08 7.15
CA LYS A 72 -3.37 -10.48 8.19
C LYS A 72 -2.18 -9.52 8.22
N GLU A 73 -1.62 -9.30 9.40
CA GLU A 73 -0.36 -8.57 9.54
C GLU A 73 0.76 -9.24 8.74
N TRP A 74 1.72 -8.43 8.29
CA TRP A 74 3.01 -8.97 7.87
C TRP A 74 3.80 -9.41 9.09
N LYS A 75 4.39 -10.60 9.00
CA LYS A 75 5.25 -11.16 10.05
C LYS A 75 6.64 -10.53 10.10
N GLY A 76 7.05 -9.86 9.02
CA GLY A 76 8.37 -9.25 8.92
C GLY A 76 8.43 -8.08 7.95
N HIS A 77 9.49 -7.30 8.12
CA HIS A 77 9.71 -6.06 7.40
C HIS A 77 10.06 -6.24 5.91
N ARG A 78 10.38 -7.47 5.49
CA ARG A 78 10.83 -7.81 4.12
C ARG A 78 9.83 -7.34 3.06
N SER A 79 8.53 -7.57 3.28
CA SER A 79 7.47 -7.18 2.33
C SER A 79 7.41 -5.66 2.16
N LEU A 80 7.49 -4.91 3.26
CA LEU A 80 7.56 -3.46 3.20
C LEU A 80 8.81 -2.99 2.47
N SER A 81 9.98 -3.52 2.83
CA SER A 81 11.26 -3.14 2.22
C SER A 81 11.30 -3.37 0.72
N ARG A 82 10.72 -4.49 0.24
CA ARG A 82 10.60 -4.79 -1.20
C ARG A 82 9.73 -3.79 -1.95
N LEU A 83 8.69 -3.25 -1.31
CA LEU A 83 7.76 -2.29 -1.92
C LEU A 83 8.19 -0.83 -1.74
N TRP A 84 9.02 -0.54 -0.73
CA TRP A 84 9.32 0.82 -0.28
C TRP A 84 9.75 1.76 -1.40
N ASN A 85 10.69 1.33 -2.24
CA ASN A 85 11.23 2.13 -3.34
C ASN A 85 10.60 1.81 -4.70
N LYS A 86 9.58 0.95 -4.75
CA LYS A 86 8.93 0.60 -6.01
C LYS A 86 8.03 1.74 -6.48
N PRO A 87 8.02 2.09 -7.77
CA PRO A 87 7.05 3.02 -8.32
C PRO A 87 5.63 2.53 -8.03
N PHE A 88 4.71 3.45 -7.73
CA PHE A 88 3.31 3.08 -7.51
C PHE A 88 2.68 2.52 -8.80
N ASP A 89 2.86 3.24 -9.91
CA ASP A 89 2.27 2.93 -11.22
C ASP A 89 2.85 1.68 -11.90
N SER A 90 3.96 1.14 -11.37
CA SER A 90 4.53 -0.07 -11.93
C SER A 90 3.76 -1.31 -11.45
N LEU A 91 3.23 -2.08 -12.39
CA LEU A 91 2.73 -3.43 -12.14
C LEU A 91 3.85 -4.47 -12.01
N GLU A 92 5.08 -4.05 -11.72
CA GLU A 92 6.21 -4.97 -11.52
C GLU A 92 5.94 -6.04 -10.46
N TRP A 93 5.01 -5.79 -9.54
CA TRP A 93 4.58 -6.79 -8.55
C TRP A 93 3.87 -8.00 -9.17
N LYS A 94 3.33 -7.89 -10.40
CA LYS A 94 2.75 -8.99 -11.17
C LYS A 94 3.81 -9.99 -11.67
N TYR A 95 5.07 -9.56 -11.73
CA TYR A 95 6.21 -10.36 -12.20
C TYR A 95 7.21 -10.69 -11.07
N CYS A 96 6.86 -10.40 -9.82
CA CYS A 96 7.66 -10.83 -8.68
C CYS A 96 7.27 -12.26 -8.34
N ASP A 97 7.90 -13.24 -8.98
CA ASP A 97 7.66 -14.67 -8.74
C ASP A 97 8.20 -15.15 -7.37
N ASP A 98 9.00 -14.34 -6.67
CA ASP A 98 9.74 -14.72 -5.44
C ASP A 98 9.14 -14.16 -4.14
N TRP A 99 7.82 -14.03 -4.05
CA TRP A 99 7.18 -13.82 -2.74
C TRP A 99 7.20 -15.14 -1.98
N ASP A 100 8.30 -15.43 -1.28
CA ASP A 100 8.28 -16.36 -0.15
C ASP A 100 7.42 -15.72 0.95
N TRP A 101 6.14 -16.13 1.02
CA TRP A 101 5.14 -15.67 1.99
C TRP A 101 4.90 -16.68 3.11
#